data_AF-A0A9D8X6P8-F1
#
_entry.id   AF-A0A9D8X6P8-F1
#
_cell.length_a   1.000
_cell.length_b   1.000
_cell.length_c   1.000
_cell.angle_alpha   90.00
_cell.angle_beta   90.00
_cell.angle_gamma   90.00
#
_symmetry.space_group_name_H-M   'P 1'
#
loop_
_entity.id
_entity.type
_entity.pdbx_description
1 polymer ?
#
loop_
_entity_poly.entity_id
_entity_poly.type
_entity_poly.pdbx_seq_one_letter_code
_entity_poly.pdbx_strand_id
1 'polypeptide(L)'
;MTTTEILRIKTARDTIRAKLVALGLAESSEKIDSLATIVDDIPDNGAVSATVKEGETYSIPRGYHNGSGTVSGLSGGGNYNLQSKTVTPTKKQQSVTPDSGYFGLSDVTVNAIPSAYQDVSSVTAAAADVLANKIFVTASGAVTAGTMINNGTVNASIDGLTVTSYSIPAGYTSGGTVSLTNDIEQALAAI
;
A
#
# COMPACT_ATOMS: atom_id res chain seq x y z
N MET A 1 -55.30 8.42 -59.10
CA MET A 1 -55.05 8.75 -57.68
C MET A 1 -56.20 9.58 -57.15
N THR A 2 -56.70 9.23 -55.97
CA THR A 2 -57.76 9.98 -55.30
C THR A 2 -57.19 11.25 -54.64
N THR A 3 -58.02 12.28 -54.40
CA THR A 3 -57.61 13.51 -53.72
C THR A 3 -56.99 13.24 -52.33
N THR A 4 -57.48 12.21 -51.65
CA THR A 4 -56.97 11.75 -50.35
C THR A 4 -55.55 11.19 -50.43
N GLU A 5 -55.23 10.42 -51.47
CA GLU A 5 -53.88 9.87 -51.68
C GLU A 5 -52.85 10.97 -51.96
N ILE A 6 -53.25 11.98 -52.76
CA ILE A 6 -52.40 13.13 -53.07
C ILE A 6 -52.06 13.91 -51.80
N LEU A 7 -53.04 14.09 -50.90
CA LEU A 7 -52.81 14.76 -49.61
C LEU A 7 -51.84 13.96 -48.72
N ARG A 8 -52.00 12.63 -48.63
CA ARG A 8 -51.10 11.77 -47.86
C ARG A 8 -49.65 11.84 -48.33
N ILE A 9 -49.42 11.84 -49.65
CA ILE A 9 -48.07 11.93 -50.22
C ILE A 9 -47.43 13.29 -49.94
N LYS A 10 -48.20 14.38 -50.02
CA LYS A 10 -47.70 15.72 -49.65
C LYS A 10 -47.27 15.74 -48.18
N THR A 11 -48.10 15.22 -47.28
CA THR A 11 -47.76 15.12 -45.86
C THR A 11 -46.51 14.28 -45.63
N ALA A 12 -46.39 13.11 -46.26
CA ALA A 12 -45.21 12.24 -46.12
C ALA A 12 -43.92 12.92 -46.61
N ARG A 13 -43.97 13.55 -47.79
CA ARG A 13 -42.86 14.35 -48.33
C ARG A 13 -42.47 15.47 -47.37
N ASP A 14 -43.45 16.18 -46.81
CA ASP A 14 -43.18 17.32 -45.93
C ASP A 14 -42.57 16.87 -44.59
N THR A 15 -43.00 15.72 -44.07
CA THR A 15 -42.38 15.07 -42.90
C THR A 15 -40.93 14.67 -43.17
N ILE A 16 -40.66 14.01 -44.32
CA ILE A 16 -39.30 13.61 -44.72
C ILE A 16 -38.42 14.85 -44.87
N ARG A 17 -38.90 15.88 -45.58
CA ARG A 17 -38.18 17.14 -45.74
C ARG A 17 -37.86 17.79 -44.40
N ALA A 18 -38.86 17.93 -43.54
CA ALA A 18 -38.68 18.56 -42.22
C ALA A 18 -37.59 17.84 -41.41
N LYS A 19 -37.54 16.50 -41.48
CA LYS A 19 -36.50 15.73 -40.81
C LYS A 19 -35.11 15.95 -41.43
N LEU A 20 -35.01 15.95 -42.75
CA LEU A 20 -33.72 16.18 -43.45
C LEU A 20 -33.19 17.60 -43.23
N VAL A 21 -34.06 18.61 -43.23
CA VAL A 21 -33.72 19.99 -42.86
C VAL A 21 -33.20 20.06 -41.42
N ALA A 22 -33.88 19.39 -40.47
CA ALA A 22 -33.45 19.36 -39.07
C ALA A 22 -32.09 18.66 -38.87
N LEU A 23 -31.72 17.75 -39.77
CA LEU A 23 -30.42 17.09 -39.79
C LEU A 23 -29.35 17.88 -40.58
N GLY A 24 -29.71 19.04 -41.15
CA GLY A 24 -28.82 19.88 -41.96
C GLY A 24 -28.44 19.26 -43.30
N LEU A 25 -29.28 18.36 -43.84
CA LEU A 25 -29.03 17.62 -45.08
C LEU A 25 -29.76 18.18 -46.30
N ALA A 26 -30.82 18.97 -46.08
CA ALA A 26 -31.69 19.47 -47.13
C ALA A 26 -32.19 20.89 -46.82
N GLU A 27 -32.55 21.63 -47.86
CA GLU A 27 -33.22 22.93 -47.75
C GLU A 27 -34.76 22.82 -47.67
N SER A 28 -35.42 23.80 -47.04
CA SER A 28 -36.88 23.79 -46.82
C SER A 28 -37.73 23.84 -48.10
N SER A 29 -37.13 24.17 -49.24
CA SER A 29 -37.81 24.27 -50.55
C SER A 29 -37.59 23.05 -51.45
N GLU A 30 -36.81 22.06 -51.03
CA GLU A 30 -36.42 20.93 -51.88
C GLU A 30 -37.60 20.06 -52.33
N LYS A 31 -37.51 19.57 -53.57
CA LYS A 31 -38.50 18.66 -54.13
C LYS A 31 -38.18 17.22 -53.75
N ILE A 32 -39.19 16.35 -53.84
CA ILE A 32 -39.07 14.95 -53.40
C ILE A 32 -37.94 14.19 -54.10
N ASP A 33 -37.69 14.47 -55.39
CA ASP A 33 -36.62 13.82 -56.15
C ASP A 33 -35.22 14.22 -55.64
N SER A 34 -35.06 15.48 -55.23
CA SER A 34 -33.81 15.98 -54.61
C SER A 34 -33.61 15.37 -53.23
N LEU A 35 -34.67 15.29 -52.42
CA LEU A 35 -34.62 14.64 -51.11
C LEU A 35 -34.25 13.15 -51.21
N ALA A 36 -34.77 12.46 -52.24
CA ALA A 36 -34.45 11.06 -52.49
C ALA A 36 -32.96 10.88 -52.83
N THR A 37 -32.42 11.77 -53.69
CA THR A 37 -30.98 11.77 -54.04
C THR A 37 -30.12 12.02 -52.80
N ILE A 38 -30.47 13.01 -51.97
CA ILE A 38 -29.75 13.32 -50.73
C ILE A 38 -29.71 12.14 -49.78
N VAL A 39 -30.83 11.39 -49.65
CA VAL A 39 -30.90 10.21 -48.79
C VAL A 39 -30.06 9.07 -49.35
N ASP A 40 -30.10 8.84 -50.66
CA ASP A 40 -29.30 7.81 -51.34
C ASP A 40 -27.79 8.07 -51.20
N ASP A 41 -27.40 9.35 -51.20
CA ASP A 41 -26.01 9.79 -51.05
C ASP A 41 -25.50 9.75 -49.59
N ILE A 42 -26.32 9.43 -48.58
CA ILE A 42 -25.86 9.30 -47.19
C ILE A 42 -25.02 8.03 -47.07
N PRO A 43 -23.71 8.12 -46.75
CA PRO A 43 -22.88 6.93 -46.59
C PRO A 43 -23.36 6.07 -45.42
N ASP A 44 -23.44 4.76 -45.63
CA ASP A 44 -23.60 3.79 -44.54
C ASP A 44 -22.23 3.43 -43.96
N ASN A 45 -21.94 3.95 -42.76
CA ASN A 45 -20.70 3.67 -42.05
C ASN A 45 -20.79 2.42 -41.16
N GLY A 46 -21.97 1.82 -41.02
CA GLY A 46 -22.18 0.61 -40.21
C GLY A 46 -21.77 0.80 -38.73
N ALA A 47 -21.03 -0.17 -38.20
CA ALA A 47 -20.48 -0.14 -36.85
C ALA A 47 -19.06 0.44 -36.87
N VAL A 48 -18.94 1.74 -36.60
CA VAL A 48 -17.64 2.41 -36.54
C VAL A 48 -17.01 2.27 -35.16
N SER A 49 -15.86 1.60 -35.11
CA SER A 49 -15.07 1.48 -33.88
C SER A 49 -13.65 2.00 -34.05
N ALA A 50 -13.12 2.62 -33.00
CA ALA A 50 -11.77 3.15 -32.96
C ALA A 50 -11.16 3.00 -31.57
N THR A 51 -9.84 2.92 -31.53
CA THR A 51 -9.09 3.01 -30.28
C THR A 51 -8.20 4.24 -30.33
N VAL A 52 -8.25 5.06 -29.29
CA VAL A 52 -7.49 6.31 -29.18
C VAL A 52 -6.54 6.24 -27.99
N LYS A 53 -5.34 6.80 -28.15
CA LYS A 53 -4.44 7.11 -27.03
C LYS A 53 -4.73 8.51 -26.50
N GLU A 54 -4.15 8.84 -25.35
CA GLU A 54 -4.26 10.20 -24.81
C GLU A 54 -3.66 11.23 -25.77
N GLY A 55 -4.42 12.31 -26.01
CA GLY A 55 -4.06 13.35 -26.97
C GLY A 55 -4.38 13.01 -28.43
N GLU A 56 -4.71 11.76 -28.75
CA GLU A 56 -5.20 11.41 -30.09
C GLU A 56 -6.67 11.81 -30.24
N THR A 57 -7.02 12.27 -31.44
CA THR A 57 -8.40 12.58 -31.82
C THR A 57 -8.87 11.60 -32.86
N TYR A 58 -10.08 11.07 -32.69
CA TYR A 58 -10.76 10.28 -33.70
C TYR A 58 -11.89 11.10 -34.34
N SER A 59 -11.78 11.35 -35.64
CA SER A 59 -12.84 12.00 -36.41
C SER A 59 -13.86 10.96 -36.86
N ILE A 60 -15.06 11.02 -36.29
CA ILE A 60 -16.17 10.14 -36.68
C ILE A 60 -16.64 10.56 -38.09
N PRO A 61 -16.65 9.64 -39.09
CA PRO A 61 -17.13 9.96 -40.44
C PRO A 61 -18.59 10.41 -40.45
N ARG A 62 -18.91 11.34 -41.34
CA ARG A 62 -20.30 11.78 -41.58
C ARG A 62 -21.07 10.64 -42.27
N GLY A 63 -22.33 10.43 -41.90
CA GLY A 63 -23.19 9.41 -42.51
C GLY A 63 -24.05 8.69 -41.48
N TYR A 64 -24.66 7.59 -41.90
CA TYR A 64 -25.44 6.71 -41.04
C TYR A 64 -24.53 5.76 -40.25
N HIS A 65 -24.82 5.57 -38.97
CA HIS A 65 -24.14 4.63 -38.08
C HIS A 65 -25.19 3.73 -37.43
N ASN A 66 -24.91 2.43 -37.30
CA ASN A 66 -25.88 1.45 -36.81
C ASN A 66 -25.97 1.36 -35.27
N GLY A 67 -25.25 2.23 -34.55
CA GLY A 67 -25.25 2.30 -33.09
C GLY A 67 -24.50 1.18 -32.36
N SER A 68 -23.86 0.24 -33.09
CA SER A 68 -23.07 -0.85 -32.49
C SER A 68 -21.56 -0.55 -32.41
N GLY A 69 -21.14 0.61 -32.94
CA GLY A 69 -19.75 1.06 -32.91
C GLY A 69 -19.28 1.58 -31.54
N THR A 70 -17.98 1.57 -31.29
CA THR A 70 -17.38 2.00 -30.02
C THR A 70 -16.07 2.78 -30.20
N VAL A 71 -15.88 3.86 -29.44
CA VAL A 71 -14.58 4.54 -29.34
C VAL A 71 -14.02 4.26 -27.96
N SER A 72 -12.90 3.54 -27.89
CA SER A 72 -12.26 3.14 -26.63
C SER A 72 -10.90 3.81 -26.44
N GLY A 73 -10.54 4.11 -25.19
CA GLY A 73 -9.18 4.50 -24.84
C GLY A 73 -8.27 3.27 -24.76
N LEU A 74 -7.05 3.36 -25.27
CA LEU A 74 -6.04 2.31 -25.07
C LEU A 74 -5.57 2.36 -23.61
N SER A 75 -5.87 1.31 -22.83
CA SER A 75 -5.36 1.19 -21.46
C SER A 75 -3.83 1.15 -21.46
N GLY A 76 -3.19 2.06 -20.74
CA GLY A 76 -1.72 2.20 -20.70
C GLY A 76 -1.10 2.78 -21.99
N GLY A 77 -1.90 3.34 -22.90
CA GLY A 77 -1.42 3.92 -24.16
C GLY A 77 -0.93 5.37 -24.08
N GLY A 78 -1.06 6.02 -22.92
CA GLY A 78 -0.52 7.36 -22.69
C GLY A 78 1.00 7.31 -22.57
N ASN A 79 1.70 8.24 -23.23
CA ASN A 79 3.11 8.51 -22.97
C ASN A 79 3.21 9.30 -21.65
N TYR A 80 2.89 8.66 -20.54
CA TYR A 80 3.05 9.27 -19.23
C TYR A 80 4.54 9.39 -18.93
N ASN A 81 5.02 10.60 -18.69
CA ASN A 81 6.33 10.77 -18.11
C ASN A 81 6.25 10.32 -16.65
N LEU A 82 6.66 9.08 -16.40
CA LEU A 82 6.63 8.44 -15.08
C LEU A 82 8.02 8.46 -14.44
N GLN A 83 8.06 8.60 -13.12
CA GLN A 83 9.29 8.72 -12.37
C GLN A 83 9.61 7.48 -11.54
N SER A 84 10.81 6.92 -11.70
CA SER A 84 11.37 5.97 -10.73
C SER A 84 11.94 6.72 -9.53
N LYS A 85 11.61 6.33 -8.31
CA LYS A 85 12.21 6.89 -7.10
C LYS A 85 12.87 5.83 -6.23
N THR A 86 13.92 6.23 -5.53
CA THR A 86 14.57 5.39 -4.51
C THR A 86 14.49 6.07 -3.16
N VAL A 87 14.11 5.32 -2.12
CA VAL A 87 14.04 5.80 -0.73
C VAL A 87 14.78 4.85 0.21
N THR A 88 15.39 5.42 1.25
CA THR A 88 16.02 4.64 2.33
C THR A 88 15.14 4.72 3.57
N PRO A 89 14.78 3.60 4.22
CA PRO A 89 13.96 3.61 5.43
C PRO A 89 14.51 4.55 6.50
N THR A 90 13.61 5.23 7.23
CA THR A 90 13.96 6.04 8.40
C THR A 90 12.96 5.81 9.53
N LYS A 91 13.25 6.33 10.73
CA LYS A 91 12.31 6.30 11.86
C LYS A 91 11.11 7.23 11.68
N LYS A 92 11.17 8.18 10.74
CA LYS A 92 10.09 9.14 10.46
C LYS A 92 9.30 8.68 9.24
N GLN A 93 8.04 9.11 9.16
CA GLN A 93 7.22 8.91 7.96
C GLN A 93 7.89 9.55 6.75
N GLN A 94 7.81 8.86 5.61
CA GLN A 94 8.30 9.34 4.33
C GLN A 94 7.12 9.48 3.38
N SER A 95 6.99 10.65 2.76
CA SER A 95 6.07 10.86 1.65
C SER A 95 6.86 10.73 0.35
N VAL A 96 6.39 9.86 -0.55
CA VAL A 96 6.98 9.67 -1.87
C VAL A 96 5.97 10.12 -2.91
N THR A 97 6.19 11.32 -3.44
CA THR A 97 5.36 11.92 -4.49
C THR A 97 6.19 12.10 -5.75
N PRO A 98 5.60 12.05 -6.96
CA PRO A 98 6.31 12.46 -8.18
C PRO A 98 6.83 13.89 -8.07
N ASP A 99 7.93 14.18 -8.76
CA ASP A 99 8.42 15.54 -8.92
C ASP A 99 7.56 16.32 -9.94
N SER A 100 7.66 17.64 -9.92
CA SER A 100 6.99 18.48 -10.91
C SER A 100 7.43 18.09 -12.33
N GLY A 101 6.47 17.98 -13.24
CA GLY A 101 6.70 17.55 -14.63
C GLY A 101 6.53 16.04 -14.87
N TYR A 102 6.36 15.25 -13.82
CA TYR A 102 5.98 13.84 -13.93
C TYR A 102 4.48 13.66 -13.67
N PHE A 103 3.87 12.75 -14.42
CA PHE A 103 2.46 12.39 -14.25
C PHE A 103 2.24 11.48 -13.03
N GLY A 104 3.22 10.63 -12.73
CA GLY A 104 3.12 9.62 -11.68
C GLY A 104 4.48 8.98 -11.39
N LEU A 105 4.48 8.06 -10.42
CA LEU A 105 5.63 7.19 -10.16
C LEU A 105 5.54 5.94 -11.03
N SER A 106 6.63 5.54 -11.67
CA SER A 106 6.73 4.23 -12.34
C SER A 106 6.96 3.12 -11.33
N ASP A 107 7.82 3.40 -10.36
CA ASP A 107 8.24 2.47 -9.32
C ASP A 107 8.81 3.24 -8.12
N VAL A 108 8.81 2.56 -6.97
CA VAL A 108 9.50 3.01 -5.76
C VAL A 108 10.39 1.88 -5.29
N THR A 109 11.69 2.07 -5.43
CA THR A 109 12.70 1.16 -4.87
C THR A 109 12.97 1.55 -3.42
N VAL A 110 12.75 0.63 -2.49
CA VAL A 110 13.08 0.82 -1.08
C VAL A 110 14.41 0.14 -0.78
N ASN A 111 15.40 0.91 -0.34
CA ASN A 111 16.70 0.38 0.05
C ASN A 111 16.61 -0.49 1.31
N ALA A 112 17.66 -1.28 1.55
CA ALA A 112 17.82 -1.99 2.82
C ALA A 112 17.76 -1.04 4.02
N ILE A 113 17.26 -1.55 5.15
CA ILE A 113 17.24 -0.80 6.41
C ILE A 113 18.69 -0.49 6.82
N PRO A 114 19.03 0.79 7.09
CA PRO A 114 20.37 1.14 7.57
C PRO A 114 20.79 0.33 8.80
N SER A 115 22.03 -0.20 8.81
CA SER A 115 22.56 -1.01 9.92
C SER A 115 22.48 -0.28 11.26
N ALA A 116 22.61 1.06 11.26
CA ALA A 116 22.48 1.89 12.46
C ALA A 116 21.11 1.80 13.16
N TYR A 117 20.06 1.32 12.47
CA TYR A 117 18.75 1.08 13.09
C TYR A 117 18.60 -0.32 13.70
N GLN A 118 19.56 -1.21 13.46
CA GLN A 118 19.62 -2.58 13.98
C GLN A 118 20.94 -2.84 14.75
N ASP A 119 21.72 -1.79 15.02
CA ASP A 119 23.01 -1.92 15.69
C ASP A 119 22.81 -2.13 17.19
N VAL A 120 23.07 -3.35 17.63
CA VAL A 120 23.06 -3.77 19.04
C VAL A 120 24.47 -4.14 19.53
N SER A 121 25.52 -3.79 18.77
CA SER A 121 26.91 -4.15 19.10
C SER A 121 27.40 -3.57 20.43
N SER A 122 26.72 -2.54 20.96
CA SER A 122 27.01 -1.96 22.28
C SER A 122 26.52 -2.81 23.45
N VAL A 123 25.78 -3.90 23.22
CA VAL A 123 25.31 -4.78 24.30
C VAL A 123 26.48 -5.58 24.87
N THR A 124 26.75 -5.42 26.16
CA THR A 124 27.84 -6.15 26.86
C THR A 124 27.34 -7.29 27.74
N ALA A 125 26.02 -7.42 27.94
CA ALA A 125 25.45 -8.46 28.78
C ALA A 125 25.64 -9.85 28.16
N ALA A 126 26.15 -10.79 28.95
CA ALA A 126 26.16 -12.22 28.66
C ALA A 126 24.96 -12.92 29.31
N ALA A 127 24.70 -14.17 28.92
CA ALA A 127 23.64 -14.97 29.53
C ALA A 127 23.81 -15.08 31.06
N ALA A 128 25.05 -15.17 31.54
CA ALA A 128 25.37 -15.22 32.97
C ALA A 128 25.09 -13.90 33.73
N ASP A 129 24.91 -12.78 33.02
CA ASP A 129 24.64 -11.46 33.62
C ASP A 129 23.13 -11.17 33.75
N VAL A 130 22.30 -11.94 33.05
CA VAL A 130 20.86 -11.74 32.99
C VAL A 130 20.16 -12.85 33.79
N LEU A 131 19.17 -12.48 34.60
CA LEU A 131 18.39 -13.44 35.39
C LEU A 131 17.82 -14.58 34.54
N ALA A 132 17.82 -15.77 35.11
CA ALA A 132 17.35 -16.98 34.46
C ALA A 132 15.98 -16.78 33.80
N ASN A 133 15.84 -17.27 32.57
CA ASN A 133 14.62 -17.18 31.74
C ASN A 133 14.23 -15.76 31.27
N LYS A 134 14.93 -14.69 31.67
CA LYS A 134 14.72 -13.36 31.08
C LYS A 134 15.38 -13.31 29.71
N ILE A 135 14.66 -12.76 28.74
CA ILE A 135 15.11 -12.68 27.35
C ILE A 135 15.81 -11.35 27.11
N PHE A 136 16.95 -11.40 26.43
CA PHE A 136 17.67 -10.23 25.93
C PHE A 136 18.18 -10.48 24.52
N VAL A 137 18.59 -9.41 23.83
CA VAL A 137 19.23 -9.47 22.51
C VAL A 137 20.72 -9.31 22.70
N THR A 138 21.52 -10.25 22.18
CA THR A 138 22.99 -10.19 22.26
C THR A 138 23.57 -9.15 21.30
N ALA A 139 24.87 -8.84 21.43
CA ALA A 139 25.59 -7.99 20.49
C ALA A 139 25.58 -8.49 19.03
N SER A 140 25.29 -9.79 18.82
CA SER A 140 25.14 -10.38 17.49
C SER A 140 23.69 -10.32 16.96
N GLY A 141 22.77 -9.71 17.70
CA GLY A 141 21.35 -9.66 17.36
C GLY A 141 20.57 -10.94 17.71
N ALA A 142 21.18 -11.90 18.41
CA ALA A 142 20.52 -13.15 18.77
C ALA A 142 19.65 -12.99 20.02
N VAL A 143 18.44 -13.54 19.99
CA VAL A 143 17.57 -13.59 21.16
C VAL A 143 18.04 -14.73 22.07
N THR A 144 18.44 -14.41 23.30
CA THR A 144 19.02 -15.37 24.26
C THR A 144 18.35 -15.25 25.63
N ALA A 145 18.21 -16.37 26.33
CA ALA A 145 17.76 -16.40 27.71
C ALA A 145 18.93 -16.24 28.68
N GLY A 146 18.74 -15.45 29.73
CA GLY A 146 19.66 -15.37 30.86
C GLY A 146 19.76 -16.69 31.62
N THR A 147 20.87 -16.85 32.34
CA THR A 147 21.21 -18.04 33.14
C THR A 147 21.57 -17.68 34.58
N MET A 148 21.56 -16.40 34.97
CA MET A 148 21.87 -15.99 36.34
C MET A 148 20.79 -16.53 37.29
N ILE A 149 21.20 -17.41 38.20
CA ILE A 149 20.31 -17.98 39.21
C ILE A 149 19.83 -16.86 40.13
N ASN A 150 18.53 -16.86 40.43
CA ASN A 150 17.97 -16.00 41.47
C ASN A 150 17.87 -16.81 42.77
N ASN A 151 18.75 -16.50 43.73
CA ASN A 151 18.79 -17.16 45.04
C ASN A 151 17.78 -16.57 46.03
N GLY A 152 17.08 -15.48 45.66
CA GLY A 152 16.18 -14.77 46.55
C GLY A 152 16.90 -14.16 47.75
N THR A 153 16.18 -14.05 48.87
CA THR A 153 16.72 -13.54 50.14
C THR A 153 17.45 -14.67 50.87
N VAL A 154 18.69 -14.41 51.30
CA VAL A 154 19.54 -15.42 51.95
C VAL A 154 19.75 -15.07 53.42
N ASN A 155 19.17 -15.87 54.32
CA ASN A 155 19.35 -15.73 55.76
C ASN A 155 20.07 -16.94 56.33
N ALA A 156 21.12 -16.72 57.13
CA ALA A 156 21.91 -17.79 57.74
C ALA A 156 22.30 -17.46 59.19
N SER A 157 22.56 -18.50 59.98
CA SER A 157 23.10 -18.39 61.34
C SER A 157 24.34 -19.27 61.47
N ILE A 158 25.38 -18.75 62.11
CA ILE A 158 26.62 -19.48 62.43
C ILE A 158 26.80 -19.50 63.95
N ASP A 159 27.32 -20.60 64.50
CA ASP A 159 27.50 -20.74 65.95
C ASP A 159 28.91 -20.35 66.43
N GLY A 160 29.86 -20.21 65.49
CA GLY A 160 31.26 -19.92 65.77
C GLY A 160 32.01 -21.02 66.53
N LEU A 161 31.37 -22.16 66.84
CA LEU A 161 31.95 -23.34 67.49
C LEU A 161 32.04 -24.52 66.52
N THR A 162 30.92 -24.97 65.96
CA THR A 162 30.83 -26.13 65.05
C THR A 162 30.61 -25.72 63.59
N VAL A 163 29.96 -24.58 63.39
CA VAL A 163 29.70 -23.94 62.10
C VAL A 163 30.32 -22.55 62.13
N THR A 164 31.50 -22.44 61.53
CA THR A 164 32.30 -21.21 61.53
C THR A 164 32.16 -20.38 60.26
N SER A 165 31.42 -20.86 59.25
CA SER A 165 31.24 -20.17 57.97
C SER A 165 29.91 -20.54 57.30
N TYR A 166 29.43 -19.66 56.43
CA TYR A 166 28.29 -19.90 55.57
C TYR A 166 28.66 -19.61 54.11
N SER A 167 28.39 -20.56 53.20
CA SER A 167 28.65 -20.40 51.78
C SER A 167 27.47 -19.71 51.10
N ILE A 168 27.72 -18.53 50.49
CA ILE A 168 26.71 -17.83 49.70
C ILE A 168 26.71 -18.42 48.29
N PRO A 169 25.57 -18.94 47.79
CA PRO A 169 25.49 -19.47 46.43
C PRO A 169 25.75 -18.38 45.38
N ALA A 170 26.43 -18.73 44.29
CA ALA A 170 26.61 -17.83 43.16
C ALA A 170 25.26 -17.45 42.53
N GLY A 171 25.12 -16.21 42.05
CA GLY A 171 23.91 -15.69 41.45
C GLY A 171 23.45 -14.38 42.08
N TYR A 172 22.22 -14.00 41.80
CA TYR A 172 21.59 -12.80 42.35
C TYR A 172 20.94 -13.12 43.70
N THR A 173 21.30 -12.37 44.75
CA THR A 173 20.59 -12.36 46.03
C THR A 173 19.85 -11.03 46.18
N SER A 174 18.61 -11.07 46.65
CA SER A 174 17.82 -9.85 46.88
C SER A 174 18.18 -9.14 48.19
N GLY A 175 19.22 -9.62 48.89
CA GLY A 175 19.60 -9.20 50.25
C GLY A 175 19.51 -10.36 51.26
N GLY A 176 19.61 -10.04 52.54
CA GLY A 176 19.53 -11.00 53.64
C GLY A 176 20.55 -10.72 54.75
N THR A 177 20.66 -11.61 55.73
CA THR A 177 21.56 -11.45 56.90
C THR A 177 22.25 -12.76 57.29
N VAL A 178 23.51 -12.66 57.72
CA VAL A 178 24.23 -13.74 58.41
C VAL A 178 24.41 -13.33 59.87
N SER A 179 23.85 -14.11 60.79
CA SER A 179 23.89 -13.82 62.23
C SER A 179 24.78 -14.81 62.97
N LEU A 180 25.37 -14.39 64.09
CA LEU A 180 26.05 -15.28 65.04
C LEU A 180 25.05 -15.67 66.14
N THR A 181 25.05 -16.92 66.57
CA THR A 181 24.29 -17.34 67.77
C THR A 181 25.08 -16.98 69.04
N ASN A 182 24.45 -17.19 70.21
CA ASN A 182 25.09 -17.01 71.52
C ASN A 182 25.86 -18.26 72.00
N ASP A 183 26.15 -19.23 71.12
CA ASP A 183 26.75 -20.50 71.52
C ASP A 183 28.17 -20.32 72.10
N ILE A 184 28.97 -19.39 71.57
CA ILE A 184 30.27 -19.01 72.16
C ILE A 184 30.09 -18.42 73.56
N GLU A 185 29.09 -17.57 73.76
CA GLU A 185 28.82 -16.95 75.07
C GLU A 185 28.49 -18.01 76.12
N GLN A 186 27.67 -18.99 75.74
CA GLN A 186 27.32 -20.12 76.61
C GLN A 186 28.49 -21.05 76.88
N ALA A 187 29.33 -21.32 75.87
CA ALA A 187 30.52 -22.16 76.05
C ALA A 187 31.55 -21.49 76.97
N LEU A 188 31.72 -20.17 76.89
CA LEU A 188 32.62 -19.42 77.79
C LEU A 188 32.09 -19.36 79.22
N ALA A 189 30.77 -19.25 79.41
CA ALA A 189 30.15 -19.21 80.73
C ALA A 189 30.24 -20.55 81.49
N ALA A 190 30.60 -21.65 80.82
CA ALA A 190 30.67 -23.00 81.37
C ALA A 190 32.09 -23.43 81.83
N ILE A 191 33.09 -22.55 81.74
CA ILE A 191 34.50 -22.77 82.09
C ILE A 191 34.84 -22.05 83.40
#